data_AF-A0A948WNR1-F1
#
_entry.id   AF-A0A948WNR1-F1
#
_cell.length_a   1.000
_cell.length_b   1.000
_cell.length_c   1.000
_cell.angle_alpha   90.00
_cell.angle_beta   90.00
_cell.angle_gamma   90.00
#
_symmetry.space_group_name_H-M   'P 1'
#
loop_
_entity.id
_entity.type
_entity.pdbx_description
1 polymer ?
#
loop_
_entity_poly.entity_id
_entity_poly.type
_entity_poly.pdbx_seq_one_letter_code
_entity_poly.pdbx_strand_id
1 'polypeptide(L)'
;MPVQCPGCGRKHDVTEFEGDRKIRCVCGRELDVLGLETVEDFLRFFESEDERVKALEIQSDAEEICRMILDDRFEDVDIQIAQDKLREKAAGFFPDKMETYRMIYEARFLRLREQFRKPGEGFCG
;
A
#
# COMPACT_ATOMS: atom_id res chain seq x y z
N MET A 1 10.17 -12.54 -9.84
CA MET A 1 11.21 -11.46 -9.80
C MET A 1 12.46 -12.09 -9.23
N PRO A 2 13.65 -11.97 -9.84
CA PRO A 2 14.83 -12.63 -9.27
C PRO A 2 15.57 -11.74 -8.26
N VAL A 3 15.77 -12.22 -7.02
CA VAL A 3 16.65 -11.57 -6.03
C VAL A 3 18.09 -12.01 -6.26
N GLN A 4 19.02 -11.07 -6.36
CA GLN A 4 20.44 -11.36 -6.56
C GLN A 4 21.20 -11.34 -5.23
N CYS A 5 21.95 -12.39 -4.93
CA CYS A 5 22.76 -12.45 -3.73
C CYS A 5 23.97 -11.49 -3.85
N PRO A 6 24.15 -10.52 -2.92
CA PRO A 6 25.29 -9.60 -2.96
C PRO A 6 26.62 -10.27 -2.58
N GLY A 7 26.58 -11.49 -2.04
CA GLY A 7 27.79 -12.25 -1.68
C GLY A 7 28.38 -13.04 -2.84
N CYS A 8 27.53 -13.69 -3.66
CA CYS A 8 28.00 -14.59 -4.73
C CYS A 8 27.42 -14.26 -6.11
N GLY A 9 26.60 -13.21 -6.23
CA GLY A 9 26.01 -12.75 -7.49
C GLY A 9 24.93 -13.67 -8.08
N ARG A 10 24.60 -14.79 -7.43
CA ARG A 10 23.59 -15.75 -7.92
C ARG A 10 22.18 -15.16 -7.82
N LYS A 11 21.35 -15.41 -8.85
CA LYS A 11 19.95 -15.00 -8.91
C LYS A 11 19.06 -16.11 -8.35
N HIS A 12 18.10 -15.75 -7.50
CA HIS A 12 17.11 -16.64 -6.89
C HIS A 12 15.72 -16.19 -7.32
N ASP A 13 14.88 -17.09 -7.82
CA ASP A 13 13.50 -16.74 -8.17
C ASP A 13 12.59 -16.82 -6.94
N VAL A 14 11.92 -15.71 -6.60
CA VAL A 14 11.04 -15.65 -5.41
C VAL A 14 9.67 -16.29 -5.64
N THR A 15 9.31 -16.68 -6.86
CA THR A 15 7.98 -17.26 -7.13
C THR A 15 7.79 -18.69 -6.63
N GLU A 16 8.87 -19.36 -6.20
CA GLU A 16 8.83 -20.76 -5.75
C GLU A 16 8.70 -20.93 -4.22
N PHE A 17 8.67 -19.83 -3.45
CA PHE A 17 8.69 -19.87 -1.99
C PHE A 17 7.35 -19.46 -1.40
N GLU A 18 6.48 -20.46 -1.17
CA GLU A 18 5.25 -20.28 -0.41
C GLU A 18 5.56 -20.14 1.09
N GLY A 19 5.70 -18.89 1.56
CA GLY A 19 5.53 -18.55 2.97
C GLY A 19 6.79 -18.31 3.81
N ASP A 20 8.00 -18.56 3.30
CA ASP A 20 9.24 -18.29 4.03
C ASP A 20 9.88 -16.94 3.63
N ARG A 21 10.00 -16.04 4.61
CA ARG A 21 10.45 -14.65 4.44
C ARG A 21 11.96 -14.48 4.21
N LYS A 22 12.72 -15.59 4.12
CA LYS A 22 14.18 -15.57 3.97
C LYS A 22 14.66 -16.64 3.01
N ILE A 23 15.44 -16.24 2.01
CA ILE A 23 16.16 -17.17 1.12
C ILE A 23 17.55 -17.38 1.68
N ARG A 24 17.87 -18.59 2.12
CA ARG A 24 19.27 -18.96 2.39
C ARG A 24 19.96 -19.27 1.06
N CYS A 25 20.87 -18.40 0.65
CA CYS A 25 21.72 -18.64 -0.51
C CYS A 25 22.70 -19.78 -0.24
N VAL A 26 23.08 -20.52 -1.29
CA VAL A 26 24.10 -21.59 -1.23
C VAL A 26 25.47 -21.11 -0.74
N CYS A 27 25.75 -19.80 -0.80
CA CYS A 27 26.97 -19.22 -0.24
C CYS A 27 26.90 -19.04 1.29
N GLY A 28 25.82 -19.51 1.93
CA GLY A 28 25.60 -19.44 3.38
C GLY A 28 24.97 -18.13 3.85
N ARG A 29 24.73 -17.16 2.96
CA ARG A 29 24.12 -15.86 3.30
C ARG A 29 22.60 -15.95 3.25
N GLU A 30 21.94 -15.43 4.28
CA GLU A 30 20.49 -15.28 4.31
C GLU A 30 20.10 -13.95 3.64
N LEU A 31 19.16 -14.03 2.71
CA LEU A 31 18.59 -12.93 1.96
C LEU A 31 17.17 -12.73 2.46
N ASP A 32 16.88 -11.55 2.99
CA ASP A 32 15.51 -11.19 3.31
C ASP A 32 14.75 -10.93 1.99
N VAL A 33 13.58 -11.54 1.83
CA VAL A 33 12.71 -11.36 0.66
C VAL A 33 11.58 -10.39 0.93
N LEU A 34 11.57 -9.76 2.11
CA LEU A 34 10.70 -8.62 2.39
C LEU A 34 11.07 -7.46 1.48
N GLY A 35 10.15 -7.09 0.59
CA GLY A 35 10.27 -5.88 -0.22
C GLY A 35 8.95 -5.29 -0.67
N LEU A 36 7.83 -5.63 -0.01
CA LEU A 36 6.49 -5.08 -0.29
C LEU A 36 5.60 -4.98 0.97
N GLU A 37 6.18 -4.83 2.17
CA GLU A 37 5.36 -4.71 3.40
C GLU A 37 5.26 -3.28 3.95
N THR A 38 6.09 -2.33 3.50
CA THR A 38 6.07 -0.95 4.01
C THR A 38 5.81 0.08 2.91
N VAL A 39 5.18 1.20 3.28
CA VAL A 39 4.98 2.36 2.38
C VAL A 39 6.34 2.90 1.92
N GLU A 40 7.38 2.76 2.73
CA GLU A 40 8.76 3.16 2.41
C GLU A 40 9.39 2.29 1.31
N ASP A 41 9.07 0.99 1.26
CA ASP A 41 9.48 0.11 0.16
C ASP A 41 8.72 0.43 -1.14
N PHE A 42 7.45 0.81 -1.04
CA PHE A 42 6.69 1.33 -2.19
C PHE A 42 7.29 2.65 -2.72
N LEU A 43 7.73 3.53 -1.82
CA LEU A 43 8.38 4.80 -2.17
C LEU A 43 9.75 4.64 -2.81
N ARG A 44 10.39 3.47 -2.66
CA ARG A 44 11.70 3.15 -3.24
C ARG A 44 11.66 2.80 -4.73
N PHE A 45 10.46 2.56 -5.29
CA PHE A 45 10.23 2.32 -6.72
C PHE A 45 10.06 3.59 -7.55
N PHE A 46 9.97 4.76 -6.91
CA PHE A 46 9.92 6.02 -7.63
C PHE A 46 11.34 6.47 -7.99
N GLU A 47 11.58 6.61 -9.29
CA GLU A 47 12.93 6.78 -9.85
C GLU A 47 13.42 8.24 -9.73
N SER A 48 12.51 9.17 -9.42
CA SER A 48 12.81 10.60 -9.29
C SER A 48 12.29 11.20 -7.98
N GLU A 49 12.98 12.24 -7.49
CA GLU A 49 12.56 12.99 -6.30
C GLU A 49 11.17 13.62 -6.49
N ASP A 50 10.80 14.03 -7.71
CA ASP A 50 9.46 14.56 -8.03
C ASP A 50 8.36 13.51 -7.81
N GLU A 51 8.61 12.27 -8.21
CA GLU A 51 7.66 11.18 -7.96
C GLU A 51 7.56 10.87 -6.45
N ARG A 52 8.65 10.96 -5.70
CA ARG A 52 8.62 10.74 -4.24
C ARG A 52 7.79 11.81 -3.52
N VAL A 53 7.94 13.08 -3.90
CA VAL A 53 7.12 14.18 -3.34
C VAL A 53 5.65 13.95 -3.63
N LYS A 54 5.29 13.61 -4.88
CA LYS A 54 3.91 13.30 -5.27
C LYS A 54 3.34 12.11 -4.51
N ALA A 55 4.14 11.06 -4.29
CA ALA A 55 3.70 9.88 -3.56
C ALA A 55 3.48 10.18 -2.06
N LEU A 56 4.32 11.03 -1.45
CA LEU A 56 4.11 11.51 -0.09
C LEU A 56 2.84 12.35 0.04
N GLU A 57 2.52 13.18 -0.97
CA GLU A 57 1.25 13.91 -0.98
C GLU A 57 0.04 12.96 -1.01
N ILE A 58 0.06 11.95 -1.88
CA ILE A 58 -0.99 10.92 -1.95
C ILE A 58 -1.13 10.19 -0.60
N GLN A 59 -0.01 9.87 0.04
CA GLN A 59 -0.01 9.23 1.35
C GLN A 59 -0.63 10.13 2.43
N SER A 60 -0.23 11.39 2.51
CA SER A 60 -0.77 12.34 3.50
C SER A 60 -2.27 12.53 3.33
N ASP A 61 -2.75 12.69 2.10
CA ASP A 61 -4.18 12.81 1.80
C ASP A 61 -4.94 11.53 2.19
N ALA A 62 -4.36 10.36 1.94
CA ALA A 62 -4.96 9.09 2.33
C ALA A 62 -5.04 8.91 3.85
N GLU A 63 -4.05 9.39 4.60
CA GLU A 63 -4.05 9.38 6.07
C GLU A 63 -5.13 10.31 6.63
N GLU A 64 -5.37 11.47 6.01
CA GLU A 64 -6.48 12.35 6.35
C GLU A 64 -7.83 11.64 6.14
N ILE A 65 -8.03 10.98 4.99
CA ILE A 65 -9.27 10.21 4.73
C ILE A 65 -9.46 9.12 5.77
N CYS A 66 -8.38 8.42 6.17
CA CYS A 66 -8.47 7.43 7.24
C CYS A 66 -8.94 8.08 8.55
N ARG A 67 -8.42 9.26 8.90
CA ARG A 67 -8.89 10.01 10.08
C ARG A 67 -10.36 10.41 9.97
N MET A 68 -10.80 10.92 8.81
CA MET A 68 -12.20 11.27 8.57
C MET A 68 -13.13 10.05 8.73
N ILE A 69 -12.74 8.88 8.23
CA ILE A 69 -13.53 7.65 8.37
C ILE A 69 -13.71 7.28 9.85
N LEU A 70 -12.68 7.45 10.68
CA LEU A 70 -12.72 7.11 12.10
C LEU A 70 -13.45 8.14 12.97
N ASP A 71 -13.64 9.37 12.48
CA ASP A 71 -14.19 10.49 13.23
C ASP A 71 -15.65 10.77 12.86
N ASP A 72 -16.57 10.40 13.76
CA ASP A 72 -18.03 10.45 13.58
C ASP A 72 -18.59 11.85 13.26
N ARG A 73 -17.80 12.92 13.43
CA ARG A 73 -18.15 14.28 13.06
C ARG A 73 -18.17 14.52 11.55
N PHE A 74 -17.49 13.68 10.77
CA PHE A 74 -17.52 13.74 9.30
C PHE A 74 -18.66 12.89 8.76
N GLU A 75 -19.38 13.45 7.79
CA GLU A 75 -20.42 12.74 7.05
C GLU A 75 -19.79 11.84 5.97
N ASP A 76 -20.49 10.76 5.62
CA ASP A 76 -20.07 9.84 4.55
C ASP A 76 -19.89 10.56 3.20
N VAL A 77 -20.67 11.62 2.96
CA VAL A 77 -20.59 12.44 1.75
C VAL A 77 -19.24 13.17 1.68
N ASP A 78 -18.78 13.76 2.79
CA ASP A 78 -17.50 14.47 2.85
C ASP A 78 -16.32 13.52 2.63
N ILE A 79 -16.39 12.32 3.22
CA ILE A 79 -15.40 11.27 3.05
C ILE A 79 -15.35 10.83 1.58
N GLN A 80 -16.50 10.65 0.93
CA GLN A 80 -16.57 10.26 -0.47
C GLN A 80 -15.97 11.35 -1.38
N ILE A 81 -16.26 12.62 -1.13
CA ILE A 81 -15.67 13.76 -1.86
C ILE A 81 -14.14 13.77 -1.71
N ALA A 82 -13.62 13.50 -0.50
CA ALA A 82 -12.19 13.43 -0.27
C ALA A 82 -11.53 12.25 -1.01
N GLN A 83 -12.19 11.09 -1.04
CA GLN A 83 -11.73 9.92 -1.80
C GLN A 83 -11.69 10.18 -3.31
N ASP A 84 -12.72 10.83 -3.86
CA ASP A 84 -12.75 11.14 -5.29
C ASP A 84 -11.65 12.13 -5.67
N LYS A 85 -11.41 13.17 -4.85
CA LYS A 85 -10.28 14.10 -5.04
C LYS A 85 -8.93 13.41 -4.99
N LEU A 86 -8.74 12.47 -4.05
CA LEU A 86 -7.50 11.71 -3.95
C LEU A 86 -7.30 10.82 -5.18
N ARG A 87 -8.36 10.17 -5.66
CA ARG A 87 -8.33 9.34 -6.87
C ARG A 87 -7.96 10.15 -8.10
N GLU A 88 -8.56 11.33 -8.28
CA GLU A 88 -8.24 12.25 -9.38
C GLU A 88 -6.77 12.70 -9.32
N LYS A 89 -6.29 13.05 -8.12
CA LYS A 89 -4.88 13.42 -7.91
C LYS A 89 -3.94 12.26 -8.24
N ALA A 90 -4.25 11.05 -7.77
CA ALA A 90 -3.47 9.85 -8.06
C ALA A 90 -3.42 9.55 -9.57
N ALA A 91 -4.55 9.67 -10.27
CA ALA A 91 -4.62 9.48 -11.72
C ALA A 91 -3.82 10.55 -12.48
N GLY A 92 -3.76 11.78 -11.97
CA GLY A 92 -2.94 12.85 -12.55
C GLY A 92 -1.44 12.66 -12.33
N PHE A 93 -1.02 12.14 -11.17
CA PHE A 93 0.40 11.92 -10.87
C PHE A 93 0.95 10.61 -11.41
N PHE A 94 0.17 9.53 -11.34
CA PHE A 94 0.61 8.17 -11.64
C PHE A 94 -0.49 7.37 -12.38
N PRO A 95 -0.85 7.76 -13.62
CA PRO A 95 -1.91 7.10 -14.37
C PRO A 95 -1.67 5.60 -14.60
N ASP A 96 -0.41 5.20 -14.71
CA ASP A 96 0.07 3.82 -14.88
C ASP A 96 0.02 2.99 -13.59
N LYS A 97 -0.07 3.62 -12.41
CA LYS A 97 -0.03 2.95 -11.09
C LYS A 97 -1.39 2.92 -10.41
N MET A 98 -2.47 3.20 -11.14
CA MET A 98 -3.84 3.27 -10.60
C MET A 98 -4.35 1.95 -10.04
N GLU A 99 -3.94 0.81 -10.60
CA GLU A 99 -4.28 -0.50 -10.06
C GLU A 99 -3.66 -0.70 -8.66
N THR A 100 -2.40 -0.30 -8.49
CA THR A 100 -1.71 -0.34 -7.20
C THR A 100 -2.36 0.61 -6.19
N TYR A 101 -2.71 1.82 -6.61
CA TYR A 101 -3.48 2.76 -5.79
C TYR A 101 -4.78 2.11 -5.27
N ARG A 102 -5.55 1.47 -6.16
CA ARG A 102 -6.81 0.80 -5.80
C ARG A 102 -6.60 -0.30 -4.78
N MET A 103 -5.63 -1.18 -5.02
CA MET A 103 -5.33 -2.31 -4.12
C MET A 103 -4.91 -1.86 -2.72
N ILE A 104 -4.17 -0.74 -2.62
CA ILE A 104 -3.65 -0.25 -1.34
C ILE A 104 -4.69 0.62 -0.64
N TYR A 105 -5.12 1.71 -1.27
CA TYR A 105 -5.90 2.75 -0.62
C TYR A 105 -7.40 2.47 -0.64
N GLU A 106 -7.99 2.16 -1.79
CA GLU A 106 -9.44 1.91 -1.85
C GLU A 106 -9.84 0.69 -1.02
N ALA A 107 -9.06 -0.40 -1.09
CA ALA A 107 -9.30 -1.57 -0.24
C ALA A 107 -9.15 -1.25 1.26
N ARG A 108 -8.22 -0.37 1.64
CA ARG A 108 -8.06 0.07 3.03
C ARG A 108 -9.24 0.92 3.50
N PHE A 109 -9.67 1.89 2.69
CA PHE A 109 -10.83 2.73 3.02
C PHE A 109 -12.10 1.92 3.15
N LEU A 110 -12.32 0.95 2.26
CA LEU A 110 -13.45 0.03 2.34
C LEU A 110 -13.45 -0.70 3.69
N ARG A 111 -12.33 -1.37 4.04
CA ARG A 111 -12.22 -2.07 5.33
C ARG A 111 -12.51 -1.16 6.53
N LEU A 112 -11.98 0.05 6.54
CA LEU A 112 -12.23 1.00 7.63
C LEU A 112 -13.70 1.42 7.69
N ARG A 113 -14.33 1.70 6.55
CA ARG A 113 -15.76 2.02 6.52
C ARG A 113 -16.61 0.87 7.03
N GLU A 114 -16.28 -0.37 6.67
CA GLU A 114 -16.98 -1.55 7.15
C GLU A 114 -16.84 -1.76 8.66
N GLN A 115 -15.68 -1.43 9.23
CA GLN A 115 -15.42 -1.60 10.66
C GLN A 115 -16.05 -0.50 11.53
N PHE A 116 -16.08 0.74 11.04
CA PHE A 116 -16.40 1.92 11.88
C PHE A 116 -17.68 2.65 11.47
N ARG A 117 -18.16 2.48 10.22
CA ARG A 117 -19.31 3.23 9.69
C ARG A 117 -20.50 2.37 9.30
N LYS A 118 -20.33 1.06 9.10
CA LYS A 118 -21.50 0.17 9.00
C LYS A 118 -22.14 0.05 10.39
N PRO A 119 -23.42 0.43 10.57
CA PRO A 119 -24.15 0.02 11.76
C PRO A 119 -24.17 -1.51 11.75
N GLY A 120 -23.68 -2.14 12.82
CA GLY A 120 -23.67 -3.59 12.92
C GLY A 120 -25.06 -4.13 12.61
N GLU A 121 -25.21 -4.86 11.52
CA GLU A 121 -26.35 -5.76 11.35
C GLU A 121 -26.22 -6.81 12.46
N GLY A 122 -27.00 -6.60 13.53
CA GLY A 122 -27.43 -7.56 14.53
C GLY A 122 -26.43 -8.63 14.97
N PHE A 123 -25.69 -8.37 16.06
CA PHE A 123 -25.46 -9.43 17.02
C PHE A 123 -26.66 -9.50 17.96
N CYS A 124 -27.63 -10.38 17.64
CA CYS A 124 -28.45 -11.00 18.66
C CYS A 124 -27.56 -11.93 19.48
N GLY A 125 -27.38 -11.62 20.76
CA GLY A 125 -26.82 -12.47 21.80
C GLY A 125 -27.55 -12.19 23.09
#